data_AF-A0A645D5Y3-F1
#
_entry.id   AF-A0A645D5Y3-F1
#
_cell.length_a   1.000
_cell.length_b   1.000
_cell.length_c   1.000
_cell.angle_alpha   90.00
_cell.angle_beta   90.00
_cell.angle_gamma   90.00
#
_symmetry.space_group_name_H-M   'P 1'
#
loop_
_entity.id
_entity.type
_entity.pdbx_description
1 polymer ?
#
loop_
_entity_poly.entity_id
_entity_poly.type
_entity_poly.pdbx_seq_one_letter_code
_entity_poly.pdbx_strand_id
1 'polypeptide(L)'
;MTATEAAEYDALISGQLRAWMKSLTHQNLPLSMFLEKTDTELNLEKWTGAKSGKQTNANIIHYLGMGIVTFKATPPVTPSDYDYEFHTDTDVIISFPIASSTEITPEDGKYVTMTVGGKTYRKAFICPEGGTQLVWFRWHTPSEPQEMTASAFGGDSSVTLRLNIVKLEEKTPPDPTYYDRNDSFTPSPVPDYGNNTSTTWGEWYAEKFFGVWTWKYITYQASLVIHDYELTPDGRCKTAYRIGSGETTMKSGYAVEVSVEPLVQYGGGVADYDVTPIQNAVATFPEFGYQEYNRLLEKVDARNWSFKPNPFSYYGNRIHYTPIWYPDDVEYTVPVYVFDSWTPGGQLYTTVSKSLYIFGDVLDDWYIHRIEN
;
A
#
# COMPACT_ATOMS: atom_id res chain seq x y z
N MET A 1 20.30 -17.11 9.27
CA MET A 1 21.66 -17.06 9.81
C MET A 1 22.46 -16.07 8.98
N THR A 2 22.79 -14.93 9.53
CA THR A 2 23.67 -13.92 8.92
C THR A 2 25.13 -14.36 9.01
N ALA A 3 26.01 -13.69 8.27
CA ALA A 3 27.44 -13.91 8.36
C ALA A 3 27.97 -13.60 9.78
N THR A 4 27.45 -12.55 10.43
CA THR A 4 27.76 -12.20 11.82
C THR A 4 27.35 -13.31 12.79
N GLU A 5 26.10 -13.78 12.71
CA GLU A 5 25.61 -14.86 13.56
C GLU A 5 26.45 -16.14 13.40
N ALA A 6 26.86 -16.45 12.16
CA ALA A 6 27.74 -17.59 11.89
C ALA A 6 29.14 -17.42 12.51
N ALA A 7 29.72 -16.22 12.46
CA ALA A 7 31.05 -15.94 13.01
C ALA A 7 31.07 -15.88 14.55
N GLU A 8 30.03 -15.32 15.16
CA GLU A 8 29.84 -15.31 16.62
C GLU A 8 29.55 -16.72 17.14
N TYR A 9 28.68 -17.47 16.47
CA TYR A 9 28.41 -18.85 16.81
C TYR A 9 29.65 -19.73 16.68
N ASP A 10 30.44 -19.58 15.61
CA ASP A 10 31.72 -20.29 15.45
C ASP A 10 32.71 -19.98 16.58
N ALA A 11 32.75 -18.73 17.06
CA ALA A 11 33.57 -18.34 18.21
C ALA A 11 33.09 -19.04 19.50
N LEU A 12 31.79 -19.11 19.73
CA LEU A 12 31.18 -19.79 20.89
C LEU A 12 31.47 -21.31 20.89
N ILE A 13 31.51 -21.94 19.73
CA ILE A 13 31.77 -23.39 19.61
C ILE A 13 33.23 -23.72 19.25
N SER A 14 34.16 -22.79 19.53
CA SER A 14 35.61 -23.00 19.38
C SER A 14 36.04 -23.45 17.97
N GLY A 15 35.44 -22.87 16.91
CA GLY A 15 35.84 -23.10 15.52
C GLY A 15 35.21 -24.32 14.85
N GLN A 16 34.29 -25.03 15.52
CA GLN A 16 33.67 -26.24 14.96
C GLN A 16 32.78 -25.94 13.75
N LEU A 17 32.10 -24.79 13.71
CA LEU A 17 31.22 -24.42 12.59
C LEU A 17 32.05 -24.16 11.33
N ARG A 18 33.20 -23.50 11.50
CA ARG A 18 34.21 -23.28 10.48
C ARG A 18 34.85 -24.58 10.03
N ALA A 19 35.00 -25.57 10.91
CA ALA A 19 35.53 -26.88 10.54
C ALA A 19 34.55 -27.65 9.63
N TRP A 20 33.24 -27.59 9.92
CA TRP A 20 32.23 -28.34 9.17
C TRP A 20 31.77 -27.67 7.88
N MET A 21 31.62 -26.34 7.87
CA MET A 21 30.98 -25.61 6.76
C MET A 21 31.80 -24.40 6.30
N LYS A 22 33.13 -24.50 6.34
CA LYS A 22 34.07 -23.40 6.08
C LYS A 22 33.76 -22.56 4.84
N SER A 23 33.43 -23.22 3.73
CA SER A 23 33.18 -22.55 2.44
C SER A 23 31.87 -21.78 2.43
N LEU A 24 30.88 -22.20 3.21
CA LEU A 24 29.61 -21.50 3.35
C LEU A 24 29.75 -20.36 4.35
N THR A 25 30.14 -20.66 5.59
CA THR A 25 30.06 -19.72 6.73
C THR A 25 31.19 -18.70 6.78
N HIS A 26 32.34 -18.99 6.19
CA HIS A 26 33.54 -18.14 6.26
C HIS A 26 34.06 -17.73 4.88
N GLN A 27 33.30 -17.93 3.81
CA GLN A 27 33.68 -17.52 2.46
C GLN A 27 32.48 -17.04 1.66
N ASN A 28 31.54 -17.92 1.30
CA ASN A 28 30.43 -17.54 0.41
C ASN A 28 29.45 -16.59 1.09
N LEU A 29 29.06 -16.86 2.34
CA LEU A 29 28.08 -16.03 3.06
C LEU A 29 28.63 -14.62 3.34
N PRO A 30 29.84 -14.42 3.89
CA PRO A 30 30.36 -13.08 4.18
C PRO A 30 30.81 -12.31 2.93
N LEU A 31 31.27 -12.97 1.87
CA LEU A 31 31.68 -12.30 0.63
C LEU A 31 30.53 -12.13 -0.37
N SER A 32 29.31 -12.56 -0.02
CA SER A 32 28.13 -12.41 -0.88
C SER A 32 27.76 -10.94 -1.10
N MET A 33 28.01 -10.09 -0.09
CA MET A 33 27.74 -8.66 -0.12
C MET A 33 28.61 -7.96 0.93
N PHE A 34 29.18 -6.81 0.58
CA PHE A 34 29.95 -5.96 1.49
C PHE A 34 29.84 -4.51 1.04
N LEU A 35 30.02 -3.58 1.98
CA LEU A 35 29.82 -2.16 1.73
C LEU A 35 30.95 -1.56 0.89
N GLU A 36 30.59 -0.74 -0.09
CA GLU A 36 31.54 0.08 -0.87
C GLU A 36 31.97 1.34 -0.09
N LYS A 37 31.13 1.82 0.84
CA LYS A 37 31.38 2.95 1.73
C LYS A 37 31.03 2.55 3.16
N THR A 38 31.77 3.06 4.14
CA THR A 38 31.48 2.80 5.56
C THR A 38 30.08 3.27 5.90
N ASP A 39 29.32 2.40 6.56
CA ASP A 39 27.98 2.70 7.05
C ASP A 39 28.08 2.94 8.57
N THR A 40 27.93 4.20 8.95
CA THR A 40 28.04 4.64 10.34
C THR A 40 26.79 4.30 11.16
N GLU A 41 25.66 3.99 10.53
CA GLU A 41 24.42 3.62 11.22
C GLU A 41 24.45 2.14 11.63
N LEU A 42 24.99 1.29 10.76
CA LEU A 42 25.16 -0.15 11.03
C LEU A 42 26.47 -0.48 11.77
N ASN A 43 27.33 0.51 12.03
CA ASN A 43 28.69 0.33 12.56
C ASN A 43 29.51 -0.68 11.75
N LEU A 44 29.31 -0.68 10.43
CA LEU A 44 29.99 -1.58 9.50
C LEU A 44 30.93 -0.78 8.60
N GLU A 45 32.21 -1.09 8.69
CA GLU A 45 33.23 -0.44 7.87
C GLU A 45 33.26 -1.02 6.45
N LYS A 46 33.62 -0.20 5.46
CA LYS A 46 33.83 -0.68 4.09
C LYS A 46 34.87 -1.81 4.07
N TRP A 47 34.58 -2.87 3.33
CA TRP A 47 35.54 -3.96 3.17
C TRP A 47 36.60 -3.62 2.12
N THR A 48 37.84 -3.52 2.54
CA THR A 48 39.00 -3.28 1.64
C THR A 48 39.88 -4.51 1.44
N GLY A 49 39.56 -5.63 2.11
CA GLY A 49 40.33 -6.86 2.04
C GLY A 49 40.00 -7.73 0.80
N ALA A 50 40.51 -8.96 0.81
CA ALA A 50 40.35 -9.87 -0.31
C ALA A 50 38.87 -10.22 -0.57
N LYS A 51 38.44 -10.08 -1.83
CA LYS A 51 37.09 -10.45 -2.31
C LYS A 51 36.96 -11.94 -2.67
N SER A 52 37.98 -12.73 -2.33
CA SER A 52 38.01 -14.18 -2.53
C SER A 52 38.75 -14.84 -1.39
N GLY A 53 38.51 -16.13 -1.19
CA GLY A 53 39.11 -16.89 -0.10
C GLY A 53 38.36 -16.75 1.24
N LYS A 54 38.88 -17.44 2.24
CA LYS A 54 38.23 -17.62 3.54
C LYS A 54 38.57 -16.46 4.48
N GLN A 55 37.55 -15.90 5.12
CA GLN A 55 37.65 -14.80 6.05
C GLN A 55 37.75 -15.28 7.51
N THR A 56 38.20 -14.40 8.39
CA THR A 56 38.29 -14.62 9.84
C THR A 56 37.02 -14.15 10.52
N ASN A 57 36.70 -14.69 11.69
CA ASN A 57 35.50 -14.30 12.43
C ASN A 57 35.53 -12.79 12.74
N ALA A 58 36.70 -12.25 13.08
CA ALA A 58 36.89 -10.81 13.29
C ALA A 58 36.56 -9.97 12.05
N ASN A 59 37.02 -10.38 10.86
CA ASN A 59 36.71 -9.65 9.63
C ASN A 59 35.22 -9.77 9.27
N ILE A 60 34.62 -10.93 9.57
CA ILE A 60 33.21 -11.17 9.31
C ILE A 60 32.33 -10.28 10.18
N ILE A 61 32.60 -10.23 11.48
CA ILE A 61 31.85 -9.42 12.44
C ILE A 61 31.99 -7.93 12.15
N HIS A 62 33.18 -7.47 11.77
CA HIS A 62 33.48 -6.03 11.65
C HIS A 62 33.17 -5.43 10.27
N TYR A 63 33.27 -6.22 9.19
CA TYR A 63 33.16 -5.70 7.81
C TYR A 63 32.20 -6.45 6.90
N LEU A 64 31.95 -7.74 7.16
CA LEU A 64 31.28 -8.65 6.22
C LEU A 64 30.01 -9.28 6.81
N GLY A 65 29.45 -8.62 7.81
CA GLY A 65 28.32 -9.11 8.62
C GLY A 65 26.95 -8.96 7.97
N MET A 66 26.89 -8.37 6.77
CA MET A 66 25.67 -8.10 6.04
C MET A 66 24.90 -9.41 5.78
N GLY A 67 23.68 -9.50 6.33
CA GLY A 67 22.77 -10.62 6.09
C GLY A 67 22.11 -10.58 4.70
N ILE A 68 21.26 -11.57 4.42
CA ILE A 68 20.39 -11.56 3.23
C ILE A 68 19.46 -10.35 3.33
N VAL A 69 19.76 -9.28 2.58
CA VAL A 69 18.78 -8.25 2.26
C VAL A 69 18.16 -8.67 0.92
N THR A 70 16.99 -9.31 0.97
CA THR A 70 16.21 -9.54 -0.24
C THR A 70 15.56 -8.23 -0.65
N PHE A 71 16.08 -7.60 -1.70
CA PHE A 71 15.28 -6.72 -2.55
C PHE A 71 15.30 -7.30 -3.96
N LYS A 72 14.12 -7.49 -4.55
CA LYS A 72 14.00 -7.60 -6.00
C LYS A 72 14.36 -6.21 -6.52
N ALA A 73 15.50 -6.06 -7.19
CA ALA A 73 15.73 -4.86 -7.99
C ALA A 73 14.71 -4.89 -9.14
N THR A 74 13.57 -4.26 -8.91
CA THR A 74 12.68 -3.79 -9.98
C THR A 74 13.55 -2.94 -10.91
N PRO A 75 13.42 -3.02 -12.25
CA PRO A 75 14.05 -2.04 -13.13
C PRO A 75 13.83 -0.65 -12.53
N PRO A 76 14.82 0.27 -12.56
CA PRO A 76 14.65 1.59 -11.96
C PRO A 76 13.34 2.14 -12.48
N VAL A 77 12.36 2.21 -11.57
CA VAL A 77 11.10 2.89 -11.87
C VAL A 77 11.59 4.25 -12.32
N THR A 78 11.23 4.68 -13.53
CA THR A 78 11.49 6.05 -13.94
C THR A 78 11.07 6.90 -12.75
N PRO A 79 12.00 7.64 -12.10
CA PRO A 79 11.66 8.33 -10.86
C PRO A 79 10.43 9.17 -11.17
N SER A 80 9.37 8.97 -10.38
CA SER A 80 8.20 9.82 -10.48
C SER A 80 8.68 11.27 -10.46
N ASP A 81 8.14 12.11 -11.35
CA ASP A 81 8.42 13.54 -11.34
C ASP A 81 7.92 14.22 -10.06
N TYR A 82 7.22 13.48 -9.19
CA TYR A 82 6.66 13.94 -7.94
C TYR A 82 7.09 13.04 -6.78
N ASP A 83 7.35 13.66 -5.64
CA ASP A 83 7.62 12.96 -4.38
C ASP A 83 6.34 12.31 -3.83
N TYR A 84 5.19 12.94 -4.07
CA TYR A 84 3.87 12.42 -3.74
C TYR A 84 2.86 12.69 -4.85
N GLU A 85 2.00 11.71 -5.11
CA GLU A 85 0.75 11.87 -5.83
C GLU A 85 -0.41 11.66 -4.84
N PHE A 86 -1.31 12.63 -4.76
CA PHE A 86 -2.45 12.61 -3.85
C PHE A 86 -3.74 12.88 -4.62
N HIS A 87 -4.86 12.38 -4.09
CA HIS A 87 -6.17 12.68 -4.64
C HIS A 87 -6.76 13.97 -4.05
N THR A 88 -7.49 14.72 -4.86
CA THR A 88 -8.25 15.91 -4.43
C THR A 88 -9.19 15.62 -3.27
N ASP A 89 -9.37 16.60 -2.36
CA ASP A 89 -10.32 16.54 -1.23
C ASP A 89 -10.10 15.37 -0.26
N THR A 90 -8.85 14.91 -0.13
CA THR A 90 -8.42 13.86 0.80
C THR A 90 -7.49 14.40 1.90
N ASP A 91 -7.53 13.77 3.07
CA ASP A 91 -6.53 13.91 4.12
C ASP A 91 -5.30 13.05 3.80
N VAL A 92 -4.12 13.65 3.83
CA VAL A 92 -2.86 13.00 3.50
C VAL A 92 -1.82 13.25 4.58
N ILE A 93 -0.79 12.41 4.61
CA ILE A 93 0.38 12.59 5.47
C ILE A 93 1.60 12.77 4.60
N ILE A 94 2.23 13.93 4.75
CA ILE A 94 3.51 14.25 4.12
C ILE A 94 4.59 13.99 5.16
N SER A 95 5.58 13.17 4.83
CA SER A 95 6.72 12.87 5.69
C SER A 95 8.05 13.11 4.99
N PHE A 96 9.05 13.51 5.76
CA PHE A 96 10.40 13.75 5.23
C PHE A 96 11.44 13.71 6.34
N PRO A 97 12.67 13.29 6.04
CA PRO A 97 13.78 13.34 6.99
C PRO A 97 14.29 14.78 7.17
N ILE A 98 14.61 15.14 8.40
CA ILE A 98 15.35 16.35 8.76
C ILE A 98 16.60 15.91 9.52
N ALA A 99 17.76 16.28 8.98
CA ALA A 99 19.05 16.04 9.61
C ALA A 99 19.48 17.23 10.48
N SER A 100 20.22 16.94 11.55
CA SER A 100 20.82 17.96 12.40
C SER A 100 22.30 17.69 12.60
N SER A 101 23.12 18.73 12.45
CA SER A 101 24.56 18.64 12.72
C SER A 101 24.88 18.65 14.21
N THR A 102 24.01 19.27 15.02
CA THR A 102 24.13 19.37 16.48
C THR A 102 23.02 18.59 17.18
N GLU A 103 23.23 18.28 18.46
CA GLU A 103 22.15 17.76 19.32
C GLU A 103 20.99 18.79 19.41
N ILE A 104 19.75 18.31 19.27
CA ILE A 104 18.52 19.10 19.46
C ILE A 104 17.65 18.37 20.47
N THR A 105 17.67 18.86 21.70
CA THR A 105 16.99 18.32 22.86
C THR A 105 15.59 18.91 23.03
N PRO A 106 14.72 18.30 23.86
CA PRO A 106 13.42 18.90 24.20
C PRO A 106 13.51 20.32 24.80
N GLU A 107 14.63 20.68 25.43
CA GLU A 107 14.85 22.00 26.04
C GLU A 107 15.18 23.09 25.00
N ASP A 108 15.68 22.73 23.81
CA ASP A 108 16.05 23.68 22.76
C ASP A 108 14.84 24.34 22.08
N GLY A 109 13.64 23.75 22.25
CA GLY A 109 12.39 24.28 21.73
C GLY A 109 12.42 24.49 20.21
N LYS A 110 13.08 23.60 19.46
CA LYS A 110 13.19 23.68 18.00
C LYS A 110 11.97 23.07 17.33
N TYR A 111 11.62 23.63 16.17
CA TYR A 111 10.48 23.22 15.37
C TYR A 111 10.87 23.08 13.90
N VAL A 112 10.24 22.13 13.23
CA VAL A 112 10.16 22.11 11.78
C VAL A 112 8.92 22.89 11.39
N THR A 113 9.09 23.83 10.46
CA THR A 113 8.01 24.59 9.86
C THR A 113 7.81 24.09 8.44
N MET A 114 6.61 23.57 8.14
CA MET A 114 6.21 23.16 6.80
C MET A 114 5.18 24.15 6.24
N THR A 115 5.37 24.58 5.01
CA THR A 115 4.41 25.39 4.26
C THR A 115 3.92 24.60 3.05
N VAL A 116 2.61 24.45 2.94
CA VAL A 116 1.93 23.75 1.84
C VAL A 116 0.55 24.38 1.62
N GLY A 117 0.19 24.66 0.37
CA GLY A 117 -1.14 25.20 0.01
C GLY A 117 -1.49 26.51 0.71
N GLY A 118 -0.50 27.38 0.93
CA GLY A 118 -0.66 28.64 1.66
C GLY A 118 -0.87 28.49 3.17
N LYS A 119 -0.90 27.27 3.70
CA LYS A 119 -0.97 26.96 5.14
C LYS A 119 0.42 26.68 5.69
N THR A 120 0.62 27.01 6.96
CA THR A 120 1.87 26.75 7.68
C THR A 120 1.61 25.86 8.89
N TYR A 121 2.39 24.80 9.02
CA TYR A 121 2.36 23.84 10.09
C TYR A 121 3.67 23.87 10.86
N ARG A 122 3.62 23.57 12.15
CA ARG A 122 4.81 23.47 13.01
C ARG A 122 4.74 22.21 13.85
N LYS A 123 5.82 21.44 13.87
CA LYS A 123 5.99 20.27 14.74
C LYS A 123 7.31 20.41 15.49
N ALA A 124 7.27 20.25 16.81
CA ALA A 124 8.50 20.19 17.60
C ALA A 124 9.30 18.99 17.12
N PHE A 125 10.61 19.13 17.03
CA PHE A 125 11.45 17.99 16.68
C PHE A 125 12.68 17.97 17.58
N ILE A 126 13.12 16.76 17.85
CA ILE A 126 14.35 16.47 18.57
C ILE A 126 15.19 15.57 17.68
N CYS A 127 16.50 15.62 17.85
CA CYS A 127 17.43 14.87 17.03
C CYS A 127 18.75 14.70 17.78
N PRO A 128 19.32 13.47 17.86
CA PRO A 128 20.67 13.30 18.36
C PRO A 128 21.68 14.00 17.43
N GLU A 129 22.85 14.34 17.95
CA GLU A 129 23.92 14.96 17.16
C GLU A 129 24.28 14.09 15.95
N GLY A 130 24.31 14.70 14.76
CA GLY A 130 24.58 14.00 13.49
C GLY A 130 23.46 13.06 13.03
N GLY A 131 22.34 13.01 13.74
CA GLY A 131 21.21 12.14 13.45
C GLY A 131 20.25 12.69 12.39
N THR A 132 19.28 11.84 12.04
CA THR A 132 18.13 12.19 11.19
C THR A 132 16.83 11.86 11.94
N GLN A 133 15.86 12.77 11.86
CA GLN A 133 14.52 12.61 12.41
C GLN A 133 13.50 12.63 11.28
N LEU A 134 12.61 11.62 11.22
CA LEU A 134 11.46 11.64 10.33
C LEU A 134 10.41 12.60 10.89
N VAL A 135 9.97 13.56 10.10
CA VAL A 135 8.96 14.54 10.49
C VAL A 135 7.78 14.39 9.56
N TRP A 136 6.57 14.53 10.08
CA TRP A 136 5.36 14.39 9.28
C TRP A 136 4.27 15.36 9.70
N PHE A 137 3.40 15.65 8.74
CA PHE A 137 2.28 16.54 8.88
C PHE A 137 1.06 15.97 8.16
N ARG A 138 -0.08 15.95 8.85
CA ARG A 138 -1.38 15.74 8.23
C ARG A 138 -1.84 17.03 7.56
N TRP A 139 -2.21 16.93 6.30
CA TRP A 139 -2.68 18.03 5.48
C TRP A 139 -3.91 17.58 4.68
N HIS A 140 -4.83 18.51 4.44
CA HIS A 140 -5.99 18.26 3.60
C HIS A 140 -5.76 18.88 2.23
N THR A 141 -5.83 18.05 1.18
CA THR A 141 -5.53 18.43 -0.19
C THR A 141 -6.57 19.42 -0.75
N PRO A 142 -6.25 20.21 -1.79
CA PRO A 142 -7.22 21.06 -2.47
C PRO A 142 -8.30 20.24 -3.19
N SER A 143 -9.44 20.86 -3.47
CA SER A 143 -10.53 20.25 -4.23
C SER A 143 -10.27 20.15 -5.73
N GLU A 144 -9.33 20.94 -6.26
CA GLU A 144 -9.02 21.02 -7.69
C GLU A 144 -7.62 20.47 -7.98
N PRO A 145 -7.45 19.68 -9.06
CA PRO A 145 -6.15 19.17 -9.50
C PRO A 145 -5.14 20.28 -9.75
N GLN A 146 -3.93 20.07 -9.26
CA GLN A 146 -2.82 20.99 -9.46
C GLN A 146 -1.49 20.35 -9.09
N GLU A 147 -0.43 20.79 -9.76
CA GLU A 147 0.94 20.56 -9.32
C GLU A 147 1.34 21.67 -8.34
N MET A 148 1.99 21.30 -7.24
CA MET A 148 2.43 22.26 -6.24
C MET A 148 3.64 21.75 -5.46
N THR A 149 4.20 22.60 -4.62
CA THR A 149 5.33 22.22 -3.75
C THR A 149 4.96 22.37 -2.29
N ALA A 150 5.40 21.43 -1.46
CA ALA A 150 5.56 21.64 -0.03
C ALA A 150 7.02 22.00 0.26
N SER A 151 7.25 22.92 1.18
CA SER A 151 8.60 23.24 1.65
C SER A 151 8.64 23.17 3.16
N ALA A 152 9.69 22.56 3.69
CA ALA A 152 9.91 22.43 5.11
C ALA A 152 11.32 22.87 5.48
N PHE A 153 11.44 23.50 6.65
CA PHE A 153 12.71 23.93 7.21
C PHE A 153 12.74 23.66 8.71
N GLY A 154 13.87 23.13 9.20
CA GLY A 154 14.12 22.91 10.62
C GLY A 154 15.56 22.50 10.88
N GLY A 155 16.15 23.02 11.96
CA GLY A 155 17.59 22.87 12.23
C GLY A 155 18.42 23.58 11.14
N ASP A 156 19.39 22.86 10.58
CA ASP A 156 20.23 23.31 9.47
C ASP A 156 19.74 22.80 8.10
N SER A 157 18.60 22.10 8.07
CA SER A 157 18.09 21.39 6.90
C SER A 157 16.82 22.02 6.33
N SER A 158 16.68 21.93 5.01
CA SER A 158 15.45 22.27 4.29
C SER A 158 15.13 21.19 3.27
N VAL A 159 13.84 20.94 3.06
CA VAL A 159 13.32 19.99 2.08
C VAL A 159 12.26 20.68 1.24
N THR A 160 12.30 20.47 -0.08
CA THR A 160 11.22 20.86 -1.00
C THR A 160 10.70 19.59 -1.67
N LEU A 161 9.40 19.36 -1.55
CA LEU A 161 8.70 18.20 -2.11
C LEU A 161 7.79 18.67 -3.24
N ARG A 162 7.85 17.97 -4.38
CA ARG A 162 6.94 18.14 -5.52
C ARG A 162 5.72 17.26 -5.31
N LEU A 163 4.55 17.86 -5.32
CA LEU A 163 3.27 17.21 -5.11
C LEU A 163 2.44 17.29 -6.40
N ASN A 164 1.86 16.17 -6.81
CA ASN A 164 0.84 16.12 -7.85
C ASN A 164 -0.52 15.83 -7.21
N ILE A 165 -1.46 16.78 -7.29
CA ILE A 165 -2.83 16.58 -6.82
C ILE A 165 -3.69 16.21 -8.03
N VAL A 166 -4.19 14.98 -8.04
CA VAL A 166 -4.98 14.42 -9.15
C VAL A 166 -6.43 14.20 -8.73
N LYS A 167 -7.36 14.33 -9.67
CA LYS A 167 -8.77 14.03 -9.40
C LYS A 167 -9.03 12.56 -9.65
N LEU A 168 -9.64 11.89 -8.68
CA LEU A 168 -10.20 10.56 -8.89
C LEU A 168 -11.57 10.70 -9.58
N GLU A 169 -11.63 10.35 -10.86
CA GLU A 169 -12.86 10.40 -11.63
C GLU A 169 -13.46 9.00 -11.80
N GLU A 170 -14.75 8.88 -11.46
CA GLU A 170 -15.52 7.70 -11.84
C GLU A 170 -15.76 7.72 -13.34
N LYS A 171 -15.34 6.66 -14.03
CA LYS A 171 -15.71 6.42 -15.42
C LYS A 171 -16.87 5.43 -15.43
N THR A 172 -18.07 5.92 -15.13
CA THR A 172 -19.26 5.08 -14.98
C THR A 172 -19.51 4.27 -16.26
N PRO A 173 -19.62 2.93 -16.17
CA PRO A 173 -19.99 2.08 -17.30
C PRO A 173 -21.28 2.53 -17.97
N PRO A 174 -21.41 2.39 -19.31
CA PRO A 174 -22.69 2.56 -19.98
C PRO A 174 -23.69 1.49 -19.48
N ASP A 175 -24.98 1.83 -19.50
CA ASP A 175 -26.03 0.87 -19.19
C ASP A 175 -26.09 -0.24 -20.25
N PRO A 176 -25.94 -1.52 -19.89
CA PRO A 176 -26.04 -2.58 -20.87
C PRO A 176 -27.47 -2.69 -21.41
N THR A 177 -27.59 -2.79 -22.73
CA THR A 177 -28.88 -2.90 -23.42
C THR A 177 -29.12 -4.29 -23.98
N TYR A 178 -30.40 -4.60 -24.24
CA TYR A 178 -30.82 -5.84 -24.92
C TYR A 178 -30.05 -6.12 -26.23
N TYR A 179 -29.70 -5.06 -26.96
CA TYR A 179 -29.07 -5.16 -28.28
C TYR A 179 -27.56 -5.23 -28.24
N ASP A 180 -26.94 -5.08 -27.07
CA ASP A 180 -25.49 -5.14 -26.94
C ASP A 180 -25.01 -6.54 -27.30
N ARG A 181 -23.89 -6.63 -28.01
CA ARG A 181 -23.28 -7.89 -28.43
C ARG A 181 -21.75 -7.77 -28.42
N ASN A 182 -21.09 -8.84 -27.98
CA ASN A 182 -19.64 -8.99 -28.08
C ASN A 182 -19.30 -10.48 -28.18
N ASP A 183 -19.63 -11.07 -29.32
CA ASP A 183 -19.49 -12.52 -29.55
C ASP A 183 -18.02 -12.98 -29.55
N SER A 184 -17.07 -12.05 -29.66
CA SER A 184 -15.63 -12.29 -29.58
C SER A 184 -15.02 -12.09 -28.20
N PHE A 185 -15.85 -11.84 -27.17
CA PHE A 185 -15.35 -11.57 -25.83
C PHE A 185 -14.52 -12.73 -25.28
N THR A 186 -13.38 -12.38 -24.69
CA THR A 186 -12.55 -13.28 -23.91
C THR A 186 -12.15 -12.59 -22.62
N PRO A 187 -12.30 -13.24 -21.45
CA PRO A 187 -11.91 -12.64 -20.18
C PRO A 187 -10.44 -12.20 -20.18
N SER A 188 -10.21 -10.96 -19.76
CA SER A 188 -8.85 -10.48 -19.49
C SER A 188 -8.35 -11.01 -18.15
N PRO A 189 -7.04 -11.18 -17.95
CA PRO A 189 -6.49 -11.48 -16.64
C PRO A 189 -6.95 -10.45 -15.61
N VAL A 190 -7.39 -10.93 -14.45
CA VAL A 190 -7.83 -10.06 -13.34
C VAL A 190 -6.62 -9.23 -12.88
N PRO A 191 -6.71 -7.89 -12.88
CA PRO A 191 -5.60 -7.04 -12.46
C PRO A 191 -5.36 -7.11 -10.95
N ASP A 192 -4.09 -6.98 -10.58
CA ASP A 192 -3.66 -6.63 -9.23
C ASP A 192 -3.08 -5.21 -9.28
N TYR A 193 -3.77 -4.25 -8.69
CA TYR A 193 -3.33 -2.85 -8.62
C TYR A 193 -2.25 -2.62 -7.56
N GLY A 194 -1.78 -3.71 -6.94
CA GLY A 194 -0.72 -3.72 -5.96
C GLY A 194 -1.26 -3.75 -4.53
N ASN A 195 -0.34 -3.98 -3.60
CA ASN A 195 -0.63 -4.10 -2.19
C ASN A 195 0.52 -3.50 -1.35
N ASN A 196 0.19 -2.59 -0.45
CA ASN A 196 1.03 -2.19 0.66
C ASN A 196 0.17 -2.18 1.93
N THR A 197 0.12 -3.31 2.62
CA THR A 197 -0.82 -3.52 3.73
C THR A 197 -0.22 -3.25 5.10
N SER A 198 1.06 -2.89 5.20
CA SER A 198 1.66 -2.44 6.45
C SER A 198 2.78 -1.44 6.22
N THR A 199 2.89 -0.48 7.13
CA THR A 199 3.97 0.50 7.13
C THR A 199 4.50 0.66 8.55
N THR A 200 5.78 0.99 8.65
CA THR A 200 6.44 1.32 9.92
C THR A 200 7.13 2.67 9.79
N TRP A 201 7.10 3.45 10.85
CA TRP A 201 7.83 4.71 10.95
C TRP A 201 8.32 4.89 12.38
N GLY A 202 9.10 5.92 12.65
CA GLY A 202 9.55 6.16 14.00
C GLY A 202 10.06 7.56 14.24
N GLU A 203 10.23 7.87 15.53
CA GLU A 203 10.80 9.11 15.98
C GLU A 203 11.75 8.92 17.16
N TRP A 204 12.70 9.84 17.29
CA TRP A 204 13.54 9.92 18.45
C TRP A 204 12.73 10.40 19.64
N TYR A 205 13.02 9.78 20.77
CA TYR A 205 12.56 10.15 22.09
C TYR A 205 13.79 10.42 22.96
N ALA A 206 13.76 11.51 23.73
CA ALA A 206 14.84 11.89 24.63
C ALA A 206 14.32 12.00 26.06
N GLU A 207 15.03 11.37 26.99
CA GLU A 207 14.76 11.46 28.43
C GLU A 207 16.02 11.89 29.18
N LYS A 208 15.86 12.71 30.21
CA LYS A 208 16.98 13.26 30.98
C LYS A 208 17.22 12.40 32.22
N PHE A 209 18.36 11.71 32.26
CA PHE A 209 18.80 10.92 33.42
C PHE A 209 20.07 11.52 34.01
N PHE A 210 20.03 11.89 35.31
CA PHE A 210 21.16 12.51 36.03
C PHE A 210 21.81 13.71 35.30
N GLY A 211 21.01 14.49 34.57
CA GLY A 211 21.48 15.67 33.84
C GLY A 211 22.05 15.39 32.45
N VAL A 212 22.03 14.15 31.97
CA VAL A 212 22.46 13.74 30.63
C VAL A 212 21.26 13.25 29.83
N TRP A 213 21.18 13.63 28.56
CA TRP A 213 20.14 13.15 27.65
C TRP A 213 20.43 11.71 27.20
N THR A 214 19.42 10.86 27.28
CA THR A 214 19.43 9.49 26.75
C THR A 214 18.43 9.40 25.62
N TRP A 215 18.87 8.85 24.49
CA TRP A 215 18.11 8.78 23.25
C TRP A 215 17.55 7.37 23.02
N LYS A 216 16.30 7.29 22.57
CA LYS A 216 15.65 6.05 22.16
C LYS A 216 14.89 6.28 20.86
N TYR A 217 14.99 5.37 19.91
CA TYR A 217 14.15 5.39 18.73
C TYR A 217 12.87 4.58 19.01
N ILE A 218 11.71 5.22 18.84
CA ILE A 218 10.41 4.57 18.99
C ILE A 218 9.89 4.24 17.60
N THR A 219 9.61 2.96 17.35
CA THR A 219 9.01 2.49 16.11
C THR A 219 7.51 2.29 16.29
N TYR A 220 6.75 2.84 15.35
CA TYR A 220 5.32 2.72 15.20
C TYR A 220 4.99 1.86 13.98
N GLN A 221 3.77 1.34 13.96
CA GLN A 221 3.28 0.56 12.83
C GLN A 221 1.77 0.75 12.63
N ALA A 222 1.36 0.67 11.37
CA ALA A 222 -0.04 0.53 10.99
C ALA A 222 -0.18 -0.52 9.88
N SER A 223 -1.37 -1.11 9.81
CA SER A 223 -1.71 -2.12 8.81
C SER A 223 -3.14 -1.95 8.31
N LEU A 224 -3.35 -2.25 7.02
CA LEU A 224 -4.66 -2.35 6.39
C LEU A 224 -5.08 -3.82 6.36
N VAL A 225 -6.26 -4.10 6.91
CA VAL A 225 -6.91 -5.42 6.90
C VAL A 225 -8.25 -5.29 6.20
N ILE A 226 -8.56 -6.23 5.32
CA ILE A 226 -9.90 -6.36 4.74
C ILE A 226 -10.63 -7.40 5.59
N HIS A 227 -11.60 -6.95 6.39
CA HIS A 227 -12.37 -7.83 7.27
C HIS A 227 -13.29 -8.73 6.48
N ASP A 228 -13.95 -8.14 5.49
CA ASP A 228 -14.80 -8.85 4.57
C ASP A 228 -14.76 -8.17 3.21
N TYR A 229 -15.00 -8.98 2.19
CA TYR A 229 -15.24 -8.52 0.84
C TYR A 229 -16.26 -9.46 0.21
N GLU A 230 -17.39 -8.93 -0.25
CA GLU A 230 -18.46 -9.68 -0.90
C GLU A 230 -18.70 -9.18 -2.32
N LEU A 231 -18.90 -10.14 -3.21
CA LEU A 231 -19.48 -9.95 -4.54
C LEU A 231 -20.71 -10.85 -4.60
N THR A 232 -21.89 -10.26 -4.70
CA THR A 232 -23.15 -10.99 -4.68
C THR A 232 -24.04 -10.54 -5.83
N PRO A 233 -24.93 -11.40 -6.35
CA PRO A 233 -26.02 -10.96 -7.20
C PRO A 233 -26.91 -9.95 -6.45
N ASP A 234 -27.49 -8.99 -7.15
CA ASP A 234 -28.52 -8.08 -6.61
C ASP A 234 -29.57 -8.89 -5.85
N GLY A 235 -30.01 -8.43 -4.67
CA GLY A 235 -31.06 -9.10 -3.89
C GLY A 235 -32.38 -9.35 -4.65
N ARG A 236 -32.57 -8.68 -5.80
CA ARG A 236 -33.68 -8.89 -6.74
C ARG A 236 -33.42 -9.95 -7.80
N CYS A 237 -32.19 -10.41 -8.00
CA CYS A 237 -31.85 -11.54 -8.86
C CYS A 237 -32.39 -12.84 -8.23
N LYS A 238 -33.58 -13.27 -8.65
CA LYS A 238 -34.23 -14.49 -8.13
C LYS A 238 -33.75 -15.78 -8.78
N THR A 239 -32.94 -15.66 -9.83
CA THR A 239 -32.36 -16.77 -10.56
C THR A 239 -30.95 -17.10 -10.10
N ALA A 240 -30.41 -16.37 -9.12
CA ALA A 240 -29.16 -16.74 -8.48
C ALA A 240 -29.31 -18.01 -7.63
N TYR A 241 -28.33 -18.91 -7.71
CA TYR A 241 -28.28 -20.14 -6.93
C TYR A 241 -26.83 -20.51 -6.58
N ARG A 242 -26.64 -21.49 -5.68
CA ARG A 242 -25.30 -22.02 -5.37
C ARG A 242 -25.14 -23.40 -6.00
N ILE A 243 -24.03 -23.63 -6.67
CA ILE A 243 -23.67 -24.95 -7.19
C ILE A 243 -23.12 -25.85 -6.07
N GLY A 244 -23.01 -27.15 -6.34
CA GLY A 244 -22.62 -28.16 -5.33
C GLY A 244 -21.25 -27.94 -4.70
N SER A 245 -20.35 -27.22 -5.38
CA SER A 245 -19.02 -26.81 -4.90
C SER A 245 -19.06 -25.54 -4.03
N GLY A 246 -20.21 -24.88 -3.93
CA GLY A 246 -20.46 -23.76 -3.02
C GLY A 246 -20.38 -22.39 -3.68
N GLU A 247 -19.97 -22.27 -4.94
CA GLU A 247 -19.91 -20.99 -5.65
C GLU A 247 -21.32 -20.48 -5.99
N THR A 248 -21.46 -19.16 -5.98
CA THR A 248 -22.70 -18.49 -6.40
C THR A 248 -22.70 -18.35 -7.91
N THR A 249 -23.84 -18.65 -8.52
CA THR A 249 -24.10 -18.53 -9.96
C THR A 249 -25.29 -17.60 -10.17
N MET A 250 -25.24 -16.79 -11.21
CA MET A 250 -26.35 -15.97 -11.68
C MET A 250 -26.38 -15.96 -13.21
N LYS A 251 -27.50 -15.50 -13.78
CA LYS A 251 -27.60 -15.24 -15.22
C LYS A 251 -27.00 -13.89 -15.58
N SER A 252 -26.50 -13.75 -16.81
CA SER A 252 -26.07 -12.48 -17.37
C SER A 252 -27.25 -11.51 -17.57
N GLY A 253 -26.99 -10.21 -17.66
CA GLY A 253 -28.03 -9.17 -17.74
C GLY A 253 -28.65 -8.79 -16.38
N TYR A 254 -28.42 -9.59 -15.34
CA TYR A 254 -28.70 -9.20 -13.96
C TYR A 254 -27.54 -8.40 -13.38
N ALA A 255 -27.79 -7.77 -12.23
CA ALA A 255 -26.82 -6.92 -11.58
C ALA A 255 -26.11 -7.59 -10.41
N VAL A 256 -24.93 -7.08 -10.07
CA VAL A 256 -24.11 -7.46 -8.92
C VAL A 256 -24.00 -6.32 -7.92
N GLU A 257 -23.80 -6.67 -6.66
CA GLU A 257 -23.48 -5.78 -5.55
C GLU A 257 -22.08 -6.09 -5.03
N VAL A 258 -21.42 -5.05 -4.54
CA VAL A 258 -20.11 -5.15 -3.90
C VAL A 258 -20.18 -4.52 -2.52
N SER A 259 -19.57 -5.20 -1.55
CA SER A 259 -19.42 -4.77 -0.16
C SER A 259 -17.97 -5.05 0.26
N VAL A 260 -17.23 -4.04 0.72
CA VAL A 260 -15.87 -4.22 1.23
C VAL A 260 -15.69 -3.51 2.57
N GLU A 261 -15.08 -4.20 3.53
CA GLU A 261 -14.86 -3.70 4.89
C GLU A 261 -13.37 -3.52 5.20
N PRO A 262 -12.74 -2.43 4.71
CA PRO A 262 -11.37 -2.11 5.08
C PRO A 262 -11.29 -1.55 6.49
N LEU A 263 -10.30 -2.02 7.25
CA LEU A 263 -9.92 -1.48 8.54
C LEU A 263 -8.42 -1.19 8.59
N VAL A 264 -8.11 0.08 8.87
CA VAL A 264 -6.75 0.48 9.24
C VAL A 264 -6.59 0.28 10.73
N GLN A 265 -5.61 -0.54 11.11
CA GLN A 265 -5.23 -0.86 12.48
C GLN A 265 -3.84 -0.27 12.75
N TYR A 266 -3.57 0.10 13.99
CA TYR A 266 -2.26 0.63 14.39
C TYR A 266 -1.89 0.23 15.81
N GLY A 267 -0.59 0.17 16.05
CA GLY A 267 -0.02 -0.19 17.35
C GLY A 267 -0.24 0.88 18.43
N GLY A 268 0.04 0.52 19.68
CA GLY A 268 0.02 1.49 20.79
C GLY A 268 1.02 2.62 20.58
N GLY A 269 0.62 3.84 20.93
CA GLY A 269 1.44 5.05 20.78
C GLY A 269 1.23 5.82 19.47
N VAL A 270 0.50 5.25 18.50
CA VAL A 270 0.10 5.96 17.28
C VAL A 270 -1.07 6.90 17.57
N ALA A 271 -0.95 8.18 17.22
CA ALA A 271 -2.04 9.14 17.34
C ALA A 271 -2.94 9.13 16.10
N ASP A 272 -4.19 9.59 16.23
CA ASP A 272 -5.11 9.80 15.09
C ASP A 272 -4.54 10.78 14.03
N TYR A 273 -3.64 11.67 14.46
CA TYR A 273 -2.95 12.58 13.55
C TYR A 273 -1.96 11.85 12.61
N ASP A 274 -1.48 10.67 13.01
CA ASP A 274 -0.39 9.95 12.33
C ASP A 274 -0.90 8.92 11.33
N VAL A 275 -2.21 8.73 11.21
CA VAL A 275 -2.81 7.77 10.27
C VAL A 275 -4.12 8.33 9.74
N THR A 276 -4.34 8.22 8.43
CA THR A 276 -5.65 8.51 7.83
C THR A 276 -6.44 7.21 7.59
N PRO A 277 -7.78 7.23 7.69
CA PRO A 277 -8.60 6.09 7.28
C PRO A 277 -8.48 5.87 5.76
N ILE A 278 -9.05 4.78 5.25
CA ILE A 278 -9.29 4.64 3.82
C ILE A 278 -10.24 5.73 3.34
N GLN A 279 -9.94 6.30 2.17
CA GLN A 279 -10.68 7.41 1.59
C GLN A 279 -11.21 7.11 0.19
N ASN A 280 -10.61 6.14 -0.52
CA ASN A 280 -11.04 5.78 -1.86
C ASN A 280 -11.07 4.27 -2.05
N ALA A 281 -12.07 3.81 -2.81
CA ALA A 281 -12.17 2.45 -3.29
C ALA A 281 -12.78 2.43 -4.70
N VAL A 282 -12.17 1.67 -5.61
CA VAL A 282 -12.52 1.62 -7.03
C VAL A 282 -12.73 0.17 -7.45
N ALA A 283 -13.86 -0.14 -8.08
CA ALA A 283 -14.09 -1.42 -8.73
C ALA A 283 -13.93 -1.30 -10.26
N THR A 284 -13.46 -2.37 -10.87
CA THR A 284 -13.34 -2.51 -12.34
C THR A 284 -13.97 -3.82 -12.79
N PHE A 285 -14.30 -3.93 -14.08
CA PHE A 285 -15.18 -4.99 -14.57
C PHE A 285 -14.61 -5.74 -15.78
N PRO A 286 -14.85 -7.07 -15.88
CA PRO A 286 -14.27 -7.93 -16.90
C PRO A 286 -14.70 -7.59 -18.32
N GLU A 287 -15.94 -7.14 -18.53
CA GLU A 287 -16.50 -6.79 -19.83
C GLU A 287 -15.80 -5.62 -20.52
N PHE A 288 -15.04 -4.82 -19.74
CA PHE A 288 -14.23 -3.69 -20.23
C PHE A 288 -12.73 -3.97 -20.13
N GLY A 289 -12.33 -5.22 -19.92
CA GLY A 289 -10.94 -5.62 -19.74
C GLY A 289 -10.25 -4.93 -18.55
N TYR A 290 -11.03 -4.42 -17.59
CA TYR A 290 -10.57 -3.68 -16.41
C TYR A 290 -9.85 -2.34 -16.67
N GLN A 291 -9.95 -1.74 -17.86
CA GLN A 291 -9.17 -0.53 -18.21
C GLN A 291 -10.04 0.72 -18.45
N GLU A 292 -11.16 0.57 -19.14
CA GLU A 292 -11.92 1.70 -19.68
C GLU A 292 -12.87 2.34 -18.65
N TYR A 293 -13.62 1.50 -17.94
CA TYR A 293 -14.65 1.93 -17.00
C TYR A 293 -14.40 1.41 -15.59
N ASN A 294 -14.90 2.16 -14.62
CA ASN A 294 -14.80 1.83 -13.20
C ASN A 294 -16.03 2.35 -12.45
N ARG A 295 -16.20 1.87 -11.22
CA ARG A 295 -17.17 2.43 -10.29
C ARG A 295 -16.49 2.78 -8.99
N LEU A 296 -16.71 4.00 -8.51
CA LEU A 296 -16.28 4.40 -7.19
C LEU A 296 -17.23 3.81 -6.16
N LEU A 297 -16.64 3.32 -5.09
CA LEU A 297 -17.39 2.95 -3.90
C LEU A 297 -17.48 4.18 -3.00
N GLU A 298 -18.51 4.19 -2.15
CA GLU A 298 -18.64 5.14 -1.07
C GLU A 298 -18.88 4.40 0.24
N LYS A 299 -18.47 5.03 1.32
CA LYS A 299 -18.68 4.53 2.67
C LYS A 299 -20.17 4.60 3.02
N VAL A 300 -20.80 3.46 3.24
CA VAL A 300 -22.25 3.35 3.53
C VAL A 300 -22.55 3.25 5.02
N ASP A 301 -21.60 2.77 5.82
CA ASP A 301 -21.69 2.75 7.29
C ASP A 301 -20.29 2.94 7.92
N ALA A 302 -20.12 2.58 9.20
CA ALA A 302 -18.86 2.76 9.91
C ALA A 302 -17.65 2.07 9.25
N ARG A 303 -17.85 0.93 8.59
CA ARG A 303 -16.77 0.07 8.03
C ARG A 303 -17.02 -0.34 6.58
N ASN A 304 -18.26 -0.39 6.14
CA ASN A 304 -18.62 -0.91 4.83
C ASN A 304 -18.55 0.16 3.74
N TRP A 305 -18.01 -0.25 2.59
CA TRP A 305 -17.99 0.47 1.33
C TRP A 305 -18.74 -0.32 0.27
N SER A 306 -19.65 0.34 -0.43
CA SER A 306 -20.40 -0.23 -1.55
C SER A 306 -20.41 0.72 -2.73
N PHE A 307 -20.85 0.25 -3.90
CA PHE A 307 -21.04 1.12 -5.05
C PHE A 307 -21.86 2.37 -4.70
N LYS A 308 -21.53 3.50 -5.33
CA LYS A 308 -22.46 4.62 -5.41
C LYS A 308 -23.80 4.17 -6.03
N PRO A 309 -24.93 4.86 -5.77
CA PRO A 309 -26.19 4.56 -6.44
C PRO A 309 -26.01 4.56 -7.95
N ASN A 310 -26.49 3.51 -8.61
CA ASN A 310 -26.37 3.42 -10.07
C ASN A 310 -27.43 4.34 -10.72
N PRO A 311 -27.05 5.29 -11.58
CA PRO A 311 -28.00 6.19 -12.25
C PRO A 311 -29.00 5.45 -13.16
N PHE A 312 -28.65 4.24 -13.62
CA PHE A 312 -29.49 3.40 -14.47
C PHE A 312 -30.37 2.42 -13.68
N SER A 313 -30.13 2.27 -12.36
CA SER A 313 -31.00 1.43 -11.54
C SER A 313 -32.36 2.10 -11.33
N TYR A 314 -33.44 1.43 -11.76
CA TYR A 314 -34.82 1.90 -11.54
C TYR A 314 -35.14 2.25 -10.07
N TYR A 315 -34.59 1.49 -9.11
CA TYR A 315 -34.79 1.71 -7.68
C TYR A 315 -33.68 2.53 -6.99
N GLY A 316 -32.73 3.09 -7.75
CA GLY A 316 -31.55 3.76 -7.20
C GLY A 316 -30.65 2.86 -6.34
N ASN A 317 -30.61 1.55 -6.62
CA ASN A 317 -29.78 0.60 -5.88
C ASN A 317 -28.30 0.79 -6.19
N ARG A 318 -27.46 0.25 -5.31
CA ARG A 318 -25.99 0.23 -5.39
C ARG A 318 -25.52 -1.00 -6.16
N ILE A 319 -25.92 -1.10 -7.43
CA ILE A 319 -25.75 -2.31 -8.25
C ILE A 319 -24.99 -2.02 -9.55
N HIS A 320 -24.28 -2.98 -10.11
CA HIS A 320 -23.67 -2.90 -11.44
C HIS A 320 -24.27 -3.97 -12.36
N TYR A 321 -24.84 -3.58 -13.50
CA TYR A 321 -25.44 -4.54 -14.43
C TYR A 321 -24.36 -5.27 -15.24
N THR A 322 -24.46 -6.59 -15.31
CA THR A 322 -23.62 -7.39 -16.22
C THR A 322 -24.17 -7.29 -17.65
N PRO A 323 -23.34 -7.34 -18.69
CA PRO A 323 -23.84 -7.37 -20.07
C PRO A 323 -24.57 -8.69 -20.35
N ILE A 324 -25.66 -8.64 -21.12
CA ILE A 324 -26.45 -9.83 -21.49
C ILE A 324 -25.61 -10.85 -22.28
N TRP A 325 -24.67 -10.38 -23.08
CA TRP A 325 -23.80 -11.24 -23.89
C TRP A 325 -22.65 -11.89 -23.10
N TYR A 326 -22.51 -11.65 -21.79
CA TYR A 326 -21.43 -12.25 -21.01
C TYR A 326 -21.52 -13.78 -21.08
N PRO A 327 -20.42 -14.48 -21.39
CA PRO A 327 -20.46 -15.90 -21.70
C PRO A 327 -20.81 -16.77 -20.49
N ASP A 328 -21.47 -17.89 -20.79
CA ASP A 328 -21.74 -18.96 -19.84
C ASP A 328 -20.46 -19.68 -19.41
N ASP A 329 -20.51 -20.27 -18.21
CA ASP A 329 -19.42 -21.04 -17.60
C ASP A 329 -18.12 -20.22 -17.42
N VAL A 330 -18.26 -18.90 -17.32
CA VAL A 330 -17.16 -17.96 -17.09
C VAL A 330 -17.33 -17.24 -15.75
N GLU A 331 -16.22 -17.13 -15.04
CA GLU A 331 -16.16 -16.32 -13.81
C GLU A 331 -16.31 -14.84 -14.13
N TYR A 332 -17.25 -14.20 -13.44
CA TYR A 332 -17.36 -12.75 -13.37
C TYR A 332 -16.60 -12.27 -12.12
N THR A 333 -15.36 -11.85 -12.33
CA THR A 333 -14.48 -11.39 -11.25
C THR A 333 -14.45 -9.87 -11.18
N VAL A 334 -14.78 -9.32 -10.02
CA VAL A 334 -14.68 -7.87 -9.75
C VAL A 334 -13.53 -7.63 -8.77
N PRO A 335 -12.41 -7.04 -9.20
CA PRO A 335 -11.41 -6.54 -8.28
C PRO A 335 -11.81 -5.15 -7.77
N VAL A 336 -11.58 -4.91 -6.49
CA VAL A 336 -11.70 -3.62 -5.81
C VAL A 336 -10.33 -3.19 -5.32
N TYR A 337 -9.87 -2.02 -5.78
CA TYR A 337 -8.68 -1.34 -5.28
C TYR A 337 -9.07 -0.41 -4.15
N VAL A 338 -8.53 -0.63 -2.96
CA VAL A 338 -8.81 0.14 -1.73
C VAL A 338 -7.54 0.88 -1.32
N PHE A 339 -7.59 2.21 -1.21
CA PHE A 339 -6.39 3.05 -1.14
C PHE A 339 -6.64 4.41 -0.47
N ASP A 340 -5.60 5.26 -0.48
CA ASP A 340 -5.55 6.57 0.18
C ASP A 340 -5.68 6.54 1.71
N SER A 341 -5.19 5.49 2.36
CA SER A 341 -4.82 5.59 3.78
C SER A 341 -3.34 5.95 3.87
N TRP A 342 -2.99 7.00 4.60
CA TRP A 342 -1.65 7.55 4.65
C TRP A 342 -1.08 7.46 6.07
N THR A 343 0.19 7.08 6.15
CA THR A 343 1.01 7.09 7.37
C THR A 343 2.34 7.81 7.06
N PRO A 344 3.15 8.16 8.08
CA PRO A 344 4.50 8.68 7.84
C PRO A 344 5.41 7.69 7.11
N GLY A 345 5.09 6.38 7.16
CA GLY A 345 5.80 5.33 6.42
C GLY A 345 5.30 5.13 4.99
N GLY A 346 4.27 5.86 4.56
CA GLY A 346 3.72 5.81 3.19
C GLY A 346 2.23 5.43 3.15
N GLN A 347 1.73 5.22 1.92
CA GLN A 347 0.34 4.88 1.69
C GLN A 347 0.08 3.39 1.96
N LEU A 348 -1.00 3.09 2.67
CA LEU A 348 -1.60 1.77 2.78
C LEU A 348 -2.67 1.58 1.70
N TYR A 349 -2.56 0.49 0.94
CA TYR A 349 -3.49 0.14 -0.12
C TYR A 349 -3.50 -1.37 -0.39
N THR A 350 -4.58 -1.87 -0.99
CA THR A 350 -4.69 -3.28 -1.36
C THR A 350 -5.70 -3.50 -2.49
N THR A 351 -5.49 -4.55 -3.28
CA THR A 351 -6.46 -5.09 -4.21
C THR A 351 -7.11 -6.35 -3.62
N VAL A 352 -8.44 -6.43 -3.65
CA VAL A 352 -9.18 -7.66 -3.32
C VAL A 352 -10.09 -8.04 -4.48
N SER A 353 -10.31 -9.34 -4.69
CA SER A 353 -11.12 -9.86 -5.79
C SER A 353 -11.92 -11.09 -5.39
N LYS A 354 -13.11 -11.22 -5.97
CA LYS A 354 -14.04 -12.33 -5.78
C LYS A 354 -14.75 -12.55 -7.10
N SER A 355 -15.16 -13.80 -7.29
CA SER A 355 -15.83 -14.27 -8.49
C SER A 355 -17.21 -14.79 -8.14
N LEU A 356 -18.11 -14.67 -9.10
CA LEU A 356 -19.30 -15.51 -9.21
C LEU A 356 -19.34 -16.10 -10.62
N TYR A 357 -20.17 -17.11 -10.84
CA TYR A 357 -20.31 -17.73 -12.16
C TYR A 357 -21.49 -17.14 -12.93
N ILE A 358 -21.30 -16.93 -14.22
CA ILE A 358 -22.38 -16.61 -15.15
C ILE A 358 -22.83 -17.89 -15.86
N PHE A 359 -24.13 -18.15 -15.85
CA PHE A 359 -24.73 -19.27 -16.57
C PHE A 359 -26.18 -18.97 -16.97
N GLY A 360 -26.45 -18.95 -18.27
CA GLY A 360 -27.67 -18.47 -18.89
C GLY A 360 -27.77 -16.94 -18.87
N ASP A 361 -28.83 -16.44 -19.50
CA ASP A 361 -29.10 -15.01 -19.57
C ASP A 361 -30.52 -14.65 -19.11
N VAL A 362 -30.76 -13.37 -18.86
CA VAL A 362 -32.07 -12.84 -18.45
C VAL A 362 -33.19 -13.07 -19.48
N LEU A 363 -32.87 -13.34 -20.75
CA LEU A 363 -33.87 -13.59 -21.80
C LEU A 363 -34.53 -14.95 -21.63
N ASP A 364 -33.79 -15.93 -21.13
CA ASP A 364 -34.33 -17.25 -20.77
C ASP A 364 -35.39 -17.18 -19.66
N ASP A 365 -35.37 -16.12 -18.84
CA ASP A 365 -36.36 -15.92 -17.76
C ASP A 365 -37.65 -15.27 -18.25
N TRP A 366 -37.65 -14.70 -19.46
CA TRP A 366 -38.78 -13.98 -20.02
C TRP A 366 -39.54 -14.85 -21.02
N TYR A 367 -40.69 -15.36 -20.59
CA TYR A 367 -41.63 -16.00 -21.51
C TYR A 367 -42.48 -14.94 -22.24
N ILE A 368 -42.08 -14.57 -23.45
CA ILE A 368 -42.91 -13.74 -24.33
C ILE A 368 -43.64 -14.65 -25.33
N HIS A 369 -44.91 -14.97 -25.07
CA HIS A 369 -45.76 -15.61 -26.08
C HIS A 369 -46.29 -14.56 -27.04
N ARG A 370 -45.96 -14.69 -28.33
CA ARG A 370 -46.55 -13.89 -29.40
C ARG A 370 -48.00 -14.33 -29.58
N ILE A 371 -48.97 -13.46 -29.36
CA ILE A 371 -50.35 -13.71 -29.79
C ILE A 371 -50.39 -13.34 -31.28
N GLU A 372 -50.52 -14.35 -32.14
CA GLU A 372 -50.88 -14.10 -33.54
C GLU A 372 -52.34 -13.60 -33.56
N ASN A 373 -52.57 -12.43 -34.18
CA ASN A 373 -53.91 -11.93 -34.45
C ASN A 373 -54.48 -12.56 -35.72
#